data_AF-A0A6V8P4Q6-F1
#
_entry.id   AF-A0A6V8P4Q6-F1
#
_cell.length_a   1.000
_cell.length_b   1.000
_cell.length_c   1.000
_cell.angle_alpha   90.00
_cell.angle_beta   90.00
_cell.angle_gamma   90.00
#
_symmetry.space_group_name_H-M   'P 1'
#
loop_
_entity.id
_entity.type
_entity.pdbx_description
1 polymer ?
#
loop_
_entity_poly.entity_id
_entity_poly.type
_entity_poly.pdbx_seq_one_letter_code
_entity_poly.pdbx_strand_id
1 'polypeptide(L)'
;MKREVAETRGTIKAEKRGAERKPEKRILECLSKVAPGTDLRLGIEHIIKAKTGGLLVIGNSDEVLAVTDGGFLIDCKFSPFKLYELAKMDGAIILNEDASRIL
;
A
#
# COMPACT_ATOMS: atom_id res chain seq x y z
N MET A 1 51.10 2.62 -28.16
CA MET A 1 50.35 1.34 -28.09
C MET A 1 49.04 1.63 -27.36
N LYS A 2 47.91 1.49 -28.05
CA LYS A 2 46.54 1.67 -27.51
C LYS A 2 46.18 0.52 -26.57
N ARG A 3 45.42 0.80 -25.50
CA ARG A 3 44.29 0.00 -24.99
C ARG A 3 43.65 0.70 -23.77
N GLU A 4 42.37 1.04 -23.92
CA GLU A 4 41.39 1.30 -22.85
C GLU A 4 41.37 0.17 -21.81
N VAL A 5 40.81 0.43 -20.61
CA VAL A 5 39.55 -0.19 -20.16
C VAL A 5 39.21 0.28 -18.73
N ALA A 6 37.99 0.83 -18.63
CA ALA A 6 37.04 0.84 -17.51
C ALA A 6 37.31 1.68 -16.25
N GLU A 7 36.64 2.84 -16.22
CA GLU A 7 35.84 3.26 -15.06
C GLU A 7 35.14 2.06 -14.42
N THR A 8 35.58 1.67 -13.23
CA THR A 8 34.73 0.84 -12.36
C THR A 8 33.84 1.77 -11.56
N ARG A 9 32.69 2.08 -12.15
CA ARG A 9 31.48 2.53 -11.45
C ARG A 9 31.11 1.47 -10.41
N GLY A 10 31.70 1.57 -9.23
CA GLY A 10 31.37 0.78 -8.05
C GLY A 10 30.40 1.55 -7.17
N THR A 11 29.13 1.44 -7.50
CA THR A 11 27.99 1.76 -6.64
C THR A 11 28.16 1.14 -5.23
N ILE A 12 28.38 1.98 -4.22
CA ILE A 12 28.06 1.66 -2.82
C ILE A 12 26.83 2.54 -2.51
N LYS A 13 25.63 2.11 -2.91
CA LYS A 13 24.69 1.35 -2.08
C LYS A 13 24.42 2.10 -0.77
N ALA A 14 23.48 3.04 -0.80
CA ALA A 14 22.14 2.79 -0.27
C ALA A 14 22.14 2.42 1.23
N GLU A 15 22.51 3.38 2.08
CA GLU A 15 22.09 3.44 3.47
C GLU A 15 21.63 4.86 3.83
N LYS A 16 20.42 5.20 3.39
CA LYS A 16 19.55 6.07 4.21
C LYS A 16 18.40 5.22 4.70
N ARG A 17 18.74 4.27 5.55
CA ARG A 17 17.81 3.45 6.32
C ARG A 17 17.20 4.37 7.38
N GLY A 18 15.90 4.63 7.26
CA GLY A 18 15.02 5.16 8.31
C GLY A 18 15.45 6.44 9.01
N ALA A 19 15.16 7.61 8.41
CA ALA A 19 14.88 8.77 9.26
C ALA A 19 13.68 8.41 10.13
N GLU A 20 13.84 8.35 11.45
CA GLU A 20 12.74 8.25 12.41
C GLU A 20 11.76 9.40 12.14
N ARG A 21 10.73 9.13 11.33
CA ARG A 21 9.62 10.07 11.16
C ARG A 21 8.90 10.12 12.49
N LYS A 22 8.83 11.31 13.10
CA LYS A 22 8.06 11.54 14.33
C LYS A 22 6.70 10.84 14.22
N PRO A 23 6.25 10.10 15.25
CA PRO A 23 5.01 9.30 15.20
C PRO A 23 3.79 10.13 14.77
N GLU A 24 3.74 11.40 15.18
CA GLU A 24 2.77 12.41 14.74
C GLU A 24 2.66 12.51 13.21
N LYS A 25 3.81 12.54 12.52
CA LYS A 25 3.88 12.65 11.06
C LYS A 25 3.35 11.40 10.37
N ARG A 26 3.61 10.21 10.92
CA ARG A 26 3.07 8.95 10.37
C ARG A 26 1.55 8.89 10.49
N ILE A 27 1.01 9.28 11.65
CA ILE A 27 -0.43 9.32 11.85
C ILE A 27 -1.07 10.33 10.88
N LEU A 28 -0.50 11.53 10.73
CA LEU A 28 -0.97 12.52 9.77
C LEU A 28 -0.95 12.01 8.32
N GLU A 29 0.11 11.30 7.92
CA GLU A 29 0.20 10.65 6.61
C GLU A 29 -0.93 9.61 6.43
N CYS A 30 -1.21 8.77 7.42
CA CYS A 30 -2.31 7.82 7.37
C CYS A 30 -3.68 8.50 7.30
N LEU A 31 -3.92 9.51 8.15
CA LEU A 31 -5.17 10.27 8.16
C LEU A 31 -5.42 10.98 6.82
N SER A 32 -4.35 11.47 6.19
CA SER A 32 -4.45 12.12 4.87
C SER A 32 -4.97 11.16 3.78
N LYS A 33 -4.61 9.87 3.84
CA LYS A 33 -5.07 8.86 2.87
C LYS A 33 -6.55 8.53 3.01
N VAL A 34 -7.11 8.66 4.22
CA VAL A 34 -8.53 8.39 4.51
C VAL A 34 -9.35 9.66 4.67
N ALA A 35 -8.78 10.81 4.34
CA ALA A 35 -9.44 12.11 4.44
C ALA A 35 -10.57 12.26 3.39
N PRO A 36 -11.60 13.08 3.67
CA PRO A 36 -12.62 13.43 2.69
C PRO A 36 -12.03 13.95 1.37
N GLY A 37 -12.63 13.53 0.25
CA GLY A 37 -12.16 13.87 -1.10
C GLY A 37 -11.13 12.91 -1.70
N THR A 38 -10.62 11.94 -0.92
CA THR A 38 -9.80 10.85 -1.46
C THR A 38 -10.64 9.71 -2.02
N ASP A 39 -10.13 9.04 -3.05
CA ASP A 39 -10.79 7.84 -3.60
C ASP A 39 -10.90 6.72 -2.57
N LEU A 40 -9.91 6.59 -1.68
CA LEU A 40 -9.93 5.61 -0.61
C LEU A 40 -11.08 5.89 0.37
N ARG A 41 -11.25 7.15 0.79
CA ARG A 41 -12.39 7.55 1.63
C ARG A 41 -13.72 7.30 0.94
N LEU A 42 -13.83 7.59 -0.37
CA LEU A 42 -15.04 7.34 -1.14
C LEU A 42 -15.39 5.85 -1.19
N GLY A 43 -14.41 4.97 -1.39
CA GLY A 43 -14.61 3.53 -1.35
C GLY A 43 -15.08 3.05 0.03
N ILE A 44 -14.46 3.54 1.11
CA ILE A 44 -14.89 3.27 2.50
C ILE A 44 -16.33 3.74 2.74
N GLU A 45 -16.73 4.90 2.21
CA GLU A 45 -18.10 5.40 2.33
C GLU A 45 -19.12 4.49 1.64
N HIS A 46 -18.79 3.91 0.48
CA HIS A 46 -19.66 2.93 -0.17
C HIS A 46 -19.86 1.69 0.69
N ILE A 47 -18.79 1.17 1.32
CA ILE A 47 -18.84 0.03 2.25
C ILE A 47 -19.76 0.34 3.44
N ILE A 48 -19.57 1.50 4.07
CA ILE A 48 -20.38 1.91 5.24
C ILE A 48 -21.86 2.10 4.84
N LYS A 49 -22.14 2.73 3.69
CA LYS A 49 -23.52 2.95 3.19
C LYS A 49 -24.24 1.63 2.89
N ALA A 50 -23.52 0.63 2.43
CA ALA A 50 -24.05 -0.71 2.20
C ALA A 50 -24.22 -1.53 3.51
N LYS A 51 -23.88 -0.95 4.67
CA LYS A 51 -23.90 -1.61 5.99
C LYS A 51 -23.02 -2.87 6.03
N THR A 52 -21.97 -2.89 5.23
CA THR A 52 -20.92 -3.92 5.25
C THR A 52 -19.74 -3.45 6.09
N GLY A 53 -18.91 -4.39 6.52
CA GLY A 53 -17.64 -4.11 7.20
C GLY A 53 -16.46 -4.68 6.41
N GLY A 54 -15.28 -4.65 6.99
CA GLY A 54 -14.10 -5.28 6.42
C GLY A 54 -12.82 -4.84 7.12
N LEU A 55 -11.77 -5.64 6.98
CA LEU A 55 -10.43 -5.27 7.43
C LEU A 55 -9.61 -4.79 6.22
N LEU A 56 -9.17 -3.52 6.26
CA LEU A 56 -8.34 -2.96 5.21
C LEU A 56 -6.91 -2.75 5.73
N VAL A 57 -5.94 -3.33 5.04
CA VAL A 57 -4.51 -3.20 5.34
C VAL A 57 -3.86 -2.36 4.24
N ILE A 58 -3.09 -1.34 4.62
CA ILE A 58 -2.37 -0.47 3.69
C ILE A 58 -0.87 -0.70 3.88
N GLY A 59 -0.23 -1.22 2.84
CA GLY A 59 1.16 -1.68 2.87
C GLY A 59 1.26 -3.19 2.81
N ASN A 60 2.27 -3.68 2.09
CA ASN A 60 2.48 -5.09 1.77
C ASN A 60 3.91 -5.53 2.10
N SER A 61 4.39 -5.16 3.28
CA SER A 61 5.71 -5.59 3.74
C SER A 61 5.77 -7.10 3.93
N ASP A 62 6.97 -7.67 3.92
CA ASP A 62 7.18 -9.11 4.10
C ASP A 62 6.55 -9.62 5.41
N GLU A 63 6.53 -8.78 6.46
CA GLU A 63 5.88 -9.11 7.73
C GLU A 63 4.36 -9.23 7.62
N VAL A 64 3.71 -8.37 6.81
CA VAL A 64 2.27 -8.43 6.54
C VAL A 64 1.95 -9.69 5.74
N LEU A 65 2.74 -9.97 4.72
CA LEU A 65 2.55 -11.16 3.88
C LEU A 65 2.79 -12.45 4.66
N ALA A 66 3.75 -12.48 5.58
CA ALA A 66 4.05 -13.64 6.42
C ALA A 66 2.92 -14.01 7.40
N VAL A 67 2.06 -13.05 7.78
CA VAL A 67 0.89 -13.30 8.65
C VAL A 67 -0.42 -13.43 7.86
N THR A 68 -0.36 -13.30 6.54
CA THR A 68 -1.53 -13.47 5.67
C THR A 68 -1.65 -14.93 5.28
N ASP A 69 -2.82 -15.52 5.51
CA ASP A 69 -3.12 -16.90 5.11
C ASP A 69 -4.36 -16.93 4.20
N GLY A 70 -4.28 -17.72 3.13
CA GLY A 70 -5.31 -17.79 2.09
C GLY A 70 -5.47 -16.52 1.25
N GLY A 71 -6.66 -16.35 0.67
CA GLY A 71 -7.01 -15.21 -0.19
C GLY A 71 -6.66 -15.39 -1.68
N PHE A 72 -6.76 -14.29 -2.43
CA PHE A 72 -6.48 -14.24 -3.86
C PHE A 72 -5.66 -13.00 -4.19
N LEU A 73 -4.62 -13.17 -5.00
CA LEU A 73 -3.91 -12.04 -5.60
C LEU A 73 -4.78 -11.45 -6.72
N ILE A 74 -5.24 -10.21 -6.51
CA ILE A 74 -6.02 -9.43 -7.47
C ILE A 74 -5.11 -8.59 -8.37
N ASP A 75 -4.04 -8.04 -7.80
CA ASP A 75 -3.07 -7.12 -8.44
C ASP A 75 -3.68 -6.14 -9.45
N CYS A 76 -4.63 -5.32 -9.01
CA CYS A 76 -5.33 -4.39 -9.90
C CYS A 76 -5.20 -2.94 -9.43
N LYS A 77 -5.33 -1.99 -10.38
CA LYS A 77 -5.43 -0.56 -10.03
C LYS A 77 -6.63 -0.31 -9.13
N PHE A 78 -6.41 0.49 -8.09
CA PHE A 78 -7.44 0.91 -7.16
C PHE A 78 -8.57 1.65 -7.87
N SER A 79 -9.79 1.42 -7.41
CA SER A 79 -10.93 2.30 -7.65
C SER A 79 -11.93 2.13 -6.50
N PRO A 80 -12.69 3.17 -6.14
CA PRO A 80 -13.69 3.08 -5.07
C PRO A 80 -14.69 1.93 -5.26
N PHE A 81 -15.09 1.66 -6.50
CA PHE A 81 -16.05 0.60 -6.81
C PHE A 81 -15.44 -0.79 -6.65
N LYS A 82 -14.20 -1.01 -7.10
CA LYS A 82 -13.51 -2.30 -6.88
C LYS A 82 -13.32 -2.60 -5.40
N LEU A 83 -12.93 -1.60 -4.61
CA LEU A 83 -12.82 -1.75 -3.16
C LEU A 83 -14.18 -2.16 -2.56
N TYR A 84 -15.25 -1.47 -2.95
CA TYR A 84 -16.60 -1.76 -2.50
C TYR A 84 -17.06 -3.19 -2.85
N GLU A 85 -16.83 -3.64 -4.08
CA GLU A 85 -17.21 -4.99 -4.51
C GLU A 85 -16.42 -6.07 -3.76
N LEU A 86 -15.10 -5.89 -3.58
CA LEU A 86 -14.26 -6.83 -2.86
C LEU A 86 -14.57 -6.87 -1.37
N ALA A 87 -14.97 -5.74 -0.76
CA ALA A 87 -15.34 -5.68 0.65
C ALA A 87 -16.62 -6.44 1.00
N LYS A 88 -17.36 -6.92 0.00
CA LYS A 88 -18.47 -7.87 0.22
C LYS A 88 -17.97 -9.27 0.54
N MET A 89 -16.70 -9.57 0.25
CA MET A 89 -16.07 -10.84 0.60
C MET A 89 -15.62 -10.83 2.06
N ASP A 90 -15.56 -12.01 2.67
CA ASP A 90 -15.01 -12.19 4.00
C ASP A 90 -13.48 -12.00 4.01
N GLY A 91 -12.94 -11.60 5.17
CA GLY A 91 -11.51 -11.49 5.40
C GLY A 91 -10.97 -10.06 5.33
N ALA A 92 -9.78 -9.92 4.74
CA ALA A 92 -9.04 -8.67 4.68
C ALA A 92 -8.65 -8.32 3.24
N ILE A 93 -8.58 -7.02 2.95
CA ILE A 93 -8.11 -6.47 1.68
C ILE A 93 -6.77 -5.80 1.93
N ILE A 94 -5.75 -6.15 1.13
CA ILE A 94 -4.42 -5.56 1.21
C ILE A 94 -4.25 -4.58 0.05
N LEU A 95 -3.82 -3.37 0.37
CA LEU A 95 -3.41 -2.35 -0.60
C LEU A 95 -1.90 -2.17 -0.53
N ASN A 96 -1.31 -1.69 -1.61
CA ASN A 96 0.08 -1.22 -1.57
C ASN A 96 0.23 0.07 -0.73
N GLU A 97 1.47 0.47 -0.45
CA GLU A 97 1.77 1.56 0.51
C GLU A 97 1.08 2.90 0.19
N ASP A 98 0.87 3.22 -1.09
CA ASP A 98 0.24 4.45 -1.56
C ASP A 98 -1.27 4.30 -1.83
N ALA A 99 -1.85 3.13 -1.57
CA ALA A 99 -3.25 2.79 -1.84
C ALA A 99 -3.65 2.94 -3.33
N SER A 100 -2.70 2.84 -4.26
CA SER A 100 -2.96 2.91 -5.71
C SER A 100 -3.30 1.55 -6.35
N ARG A 101 -3.03 0.44 -5.66
CA ARG A 101 -3.35 -0.93 -6.10
C ARG A 101 -3.96 -1.76 -4.98
N ILE A 102 -4.87 -2.65 -5.38
CA ILE A 102 -5.39 -3.74 -4.57
C ILE A 102 -4.56 -4.97 -4.92
N LEU A 103 -3.95 -5.57 -3.91
CA LEU A 103 -3.04 -6.70 -4.05
C LEU A 103 -3.83 -8.00 -3.88
#